data_AF-A0A7W5Y8B6-F1
#
_entry.id   AF-A0A7W5Y8B6-F1
#
_cell.length_a   1.000
_cell.length_b   1.000
_cell.length_c   1.000
_cell.angle_alpha   90.00
_cell.angle_beta   90.00
_cell.angle_gamma   90.00
#
_symmetry.space_group_name_H-M   'P 1'
#
loop_
_entity.id
_entity.type
_entity.pdbx_description
1 polymer ?
#
loop_
_entity_poly.entity_id
_entity_poly.type
_entity_poly.pdbx_seq_one_letter_code
_entity_poly.pdbx_strand_id
1 'polypeptide(L)'
;MAKTPVRTRRSGSQLSPEAIIEASLRIAARGSQDAFTVRRLGEELGADPTAIYRHFRDKDELLLSVADRAYGEILEGIPDGLGWKDRLRALADGSLRVALKYPAVASITASRTTRRINEFRLVEFILGAVTEAGLDGADAALYYRAVADALLAYVGQSAAYVLFAPEIRAGDESSWAREYRMVDPARFPGIARLGTELAQVSAEAVFDVRVEALIAAIEARAASPSEDATRT
;
A
#
# COMPACT_ATOMS: atom_id res chain seq x y z
N MET A 1 -61.33 19.35 -0.82
CA MET A 1 -60.43 18.43 -1.56
C MET A 1 -59.03 18.58 -0.98
N ALA A 2 -58.57 17.60 -0.21
CA ALA A 2 -57.27 17.66 0.46
C ALA A 2 -56.14 17.31 -0.52
N LYS A 3 -55.12 18.18 -0.61
CA LYS A 3 -53.90 17.94 -1.38
C LYS A 3 -53.07 16.84 -0.71
N THR A 4 -52.96 15.69 -1.36
CA THR A 4 -52.02 14.63 -1.00
C THR A 4 -50.58 15.13 -1.12
N PRO A 5 -49.72 14.99 -0.09
CA PRO A 5 -48.33 15.35 -0.22
C PRO A 5 -47.60 14.31 -1.08
N VAL A 6 -46.96 14.79 -2.15
CA VAL A 6 -46.07 13.98 -2.99
C VAL A 6 -44.86 13.61 -2.14
N ARG A 7 -44.75 12.32 -1.76
CA ARG A 7 -43.52 11.75 -1.20
C ARG A 7 -42.43 11.84 -2.26
N THR A 8 -41.54 12.81 -2.13
CA THR A 8 -40.26 12.84 -2.82
C THR A 8 -39.46 11.62 -2.39
N ARG A 9 -39.42 10.58 -3.26
CA ARG A 9 -38.38 9.56 -3.19
C ARG A 9 -37.06 10.31 -3.33
N ARG A 10 -36.28 10.39 -2.23
CA ARG A 10 -34.83 10.63 -2.35
C ARG A 10 -34.35 9.65 -3.41
N SER A 11 -33.79 10.15 -4.51
CA SER A 11 -33.22 9.30 -5.54
C SER A 11 -32.22 8.38 -4.85
N GLY A 12 -32.56 7.10 -4.69
CA GLY A 12 -31.57 6.11 -4.33
C GLY A 12 -30.53 6.19 -5.43
N SER A 13 -29.32 6.65 -5.09
CA SER A 13 -28.17 6.49 -5.97
C SER A 13 -28.20 5.03 -6.40
N GLN A 14 -28.31 4.77 -7.71
CA GLN A 14 -28.26 3.39 -8.19
C GLN A 14 -27.01 2.74 -7.60
N LEU A 15 -27.22 1.65 -6.89
CA LEU A 15 -26.12 0.88 -6.34
C LEU A 15 -25.31 0.36 -7.54
N SER A 16 -24.07 0.83 -7.66
CA SER A 16 -23.12 0.41 -8.69
C SER A 16 -21.86 -0.18 -8.04
N PRO A 17 -21.10 -1.03 -8.75
CA PRO A 17 -19.82 -1.53 -8.25
C PRO A 17 -18.87 -0.40 -7.80
N GLU A 18 -18.81 0.69 -8.57
CA GLU A 18 -17.96 1.85 -8.28
C GLU A 18 -18.41 2.57 -7.01
N ALA A 19 -19.72 2.79 -6.85
CA ALA A 19 -20.27 3.41 -5.64
C ALA A 19 -19.98 2.58 -4.39
N ILE A 20 -20.05 1.24 -4.50
CA ILE A 20 -19.71 0.31 -3.42
C ILE A 20 -18.21 0.38 -3.08
N ILE A 21 -17.34 0.39 -4.08
CA ILE A 21 -15.88 0.47 -3.90
C ILE A 21 -15.51 1.80 -3.22
N GLU A 22 -16.02 2.92 -3.69
CA GLU A 22 -15.76 4.25 -3.13
C GLU A 22 -16.28 4.37 -1.69
N ALA A 23 -17.45 3.80 -1.38
CA ALA A 23 -17.93 3.72 0.00
C ALA A 23 -17.02 2.86 0.88
N SER A 24 -16.51 1.75 0.36
CA SER A 24 -15.59 0.89 1.08
C SER A 24 -14.26 1.60 1.40
N LEU A 25 -13.71 2.38 0.46
CA LEU A 25 -12.53 3.22 0.68
C LEU A 25 -12.79 4.30 1.75
N ARG A 26 -13.96 4.97 1.72
CA ARG A 26 -14.34 5.93 2.77
C ARG A 26 -14.40 5.30 4.15
N ILE A 27 -14.94 4.08 4.26
CA ILE A 27 -14.98 3.36 5.53
C ILE A 27 -13.56 2.96 5.97
N ALA A 28 -12.73 2.48 5.05
CA ALA A 28 -11.33 2.14 5.34
C ALA A 28 -10.51 3.33 5.84
N ALA A 29 -10.75 4.53 5.30
CA ALA A 29 -10.10 5.76 5.71
C ALA A 29 -10.42 6.18 7.16
N ARG A 30 -11.50 5.65 7.76
CA ARG A 30 -11.85 5.90 9.17
C ARG A 30 -11.04 5.05 10.15
N GLY A 31 -10.18 4.14 9.67
CA GLY A 31 -9.14 3.50 10.49
C GLY A 31 -9.62 2.45 11.50
N SER A 32 -10.64 1.65 11.17
CA SER A 32 -11.08 0.55 12.06
C SER A 32 -10.88 -0.83 11.41
N GLN A 33 -10.49 -1.83 12.21
CA GLN A 33 -10.33 -3.22 11.73
C GLN A 33 -11.64 -3.82 11.19
N ASP A 34 -12.78 -3.34 11.69
CA ASP A 34 -14.12 -3.72 11.24
C ASP A 34 -14.58 -2.96 9.97
N ALA A 35 -13.68 -2.25 9.27
CA ALA A 35 -14.04 -1.41 8.13
C ALA A 35 -14.77 -2.17 7.01
N PHE A 36 -14.51 -3.46 6.84
CA PHE A 36 -15.02 -4.26 5.72
C PHE A 36 -16.12 -5.25 6.11
N THR A 37 -17.11 -4.82 6.90
CA THR A 37 -18.33 -5.61 7.09
C THR A 37 -19.40 -5.19 6.09
N VAL A 38 -20.07 -6.18 5.49
CA VAL A 38 -21.19 -5.98 4.54
C VAL A 38 -22.31 -5.15 5.18
N ARG A 39 -22.50 -5.31 6.48
CA ARG A 39 -23.44 -4.53 7.28
C ARG A 39 -23.09 -3.04 7.29
N ARG A 40 -21.86 -2.67 7.66
CA ARG A 40 -21.41 -1.27 7.64
C ARG A 40 -21.50 -0.67 6.24
N LEU A 41 -21.20 -1.46 5.22
CA LEU A 41 -21.31 -1.00 3.84
C LEU A 41 -22.77 -0.74 3.43
N GLY A 42 -23.70 -1.61 3.87
CA GLY A 42 -25.13 -1.37 3.71
C GLY A 42 -25.62 -0.12 4.44
N GLU A 43 -25.16 0.10 5.68
CA GLU A 43 -25.46 1.29 6.48
C GLU A 43 -24.93 2.58 5.81
N GLU A 44 -23.68 2.56 5.32
CA GLU A 44 -23.05 3.69 4.61
C GLU A 44 -23.75 4.02 3.29
N LEU A 45 -24.23 3.00 2.58
CA LEU A 45 -24.89 3.15 1.26
C LEU A 45 -26.41 3.31 1.37
N GLY A 46 -27.00 3.18 2.55
CA GLY A 46 -28.46 3.14 2.74
C GLY A 46 -29.12 1.97 1.98
N ALA A 47 -28.42 0.85 1.85
CA ALA A 47 -28.83 -0.32 1.08
C ALA A 47 -28.87 -1.58 1.95
N ASP A 48 -29.70 -2.55 1.57
CA ASP A 48 -29.67 -3.87 2.19
C ASP A 48 -28.28 -4.51 1.96
N PRO A 49 -27.61 -5.05 3.00
CA PRO A 49 -26.28 -5.65 2.86
C PRO A 49 -26.20 -6.75 1.78
N THR A 50 -27.29 -7.48 1.54
CA THR A 50 -27.34 -8.53 0.50
C THR A 50 -27.30 -7.96 -0.92
N ALA A 51 -27.66 -6.68 -1.11
CA ALA A 51 -27.61 -6.00 -2.40
C ALA A 51 -26.19 -5.88 -2.96
N ILE A 52 -25.17 -5.85 -2.08
CA ILE A 52 -23.75 -5.82 -2.47
C ILE A 52 -23.38 -7.09 -3.24
N TYR A 53 -23.94 -8.25 -2.85
CA TYR A 53 -23.64 -9.52 -3.50
C TYR A 53 -24.23 -9.67 -4.90
N ARG A 54 -25.03 -8.70 -5.38
CA ARG A 54 -25.42 -8.62 -6.79
C ARG A 54 -24.31 -8.09 -7.68
N HIS A 55 -23.33 -7.39 -7.10
CA HIS A 55 -22.21 -6.78 -7.82
C HIS A 55 -20.89 -7.52 -7.60
N PHE A 56 -20.79 -8.27 -6.50
CA PHE A 56 -19.60 -9.03 -6.12
C PHE A 56 -20.04 -10.43 -5.67
N ARG A 57 -19.35 -11.47 -6.13
CA ARG A 57 -19.59 -12.87 -5.79
C ARG A 57 -19.46 -13.13 -4.29
N ASP A 58 -18.49 -12.48 -3.65
CA ASP A 58 -18.21 -12.62 -2.23
C ASP A 58 -17.48 -11.37 -1.68
N LYS A 59 -17.24 -11.38 -0.37
CA LYS A 59 -16.48 -10.32 0.31
C LYS A 59 -15.04 -10.21 -0.21
N ASP A 60 -14.46 -11.31 -0.65
CA ASP A 60 -13.09 -11.36 -1.12
C ASP A 60 -12.93 -10.60 -2.44
N GLU A 61 -13.85 -10.81 -3.37
CA GLU A 61 -13.90 -10.09 -4.64
C GLU A 61 -14.07 -8.58 -4.42
N LEU A 62 -14.92 -8.18 -3.49
CA LEU A 62 -15.04 -6.77 -3.11
C LEU A 62 -13.71 -6.22 -2.59
N LEU A 63 -13.05 -6.92 -1.65
CA LEU A 63 -11.77 -6.48 -1.08
C LEU A 63 -10.70 -6.31 -2.17
N LEU A 64 -10.58 -7.27 -3.08
CA LEU A 64 -9.60 -7.18 -4.17
C LEU A 64 -9.93 -6.05 -5.16
N SER A 65 -11.21 -5.75 -5.40
CA SER A 65 -11.62 -4.60 -6.23
C SER A 65 -11.35 -3.26 -5.56
N VAL A 66 -11.49 -3.18 -4.23
CA VAL A 66 -11.14 -1.99 -3.45
C VAL A 66 -9.63 -1.75 -3.46
N ALA A 67 -8.82 -2.80 -3.31
CA ALA A 67 -7.37 -2.69 -3.41
C ALA A 67 -6.91 -2.27 -4.81
N ASP A 68 -7.50 -2.84 -5.87
CA ASP A 68 -7.17 -2.44 -7.24
C ASP A 68 -7.54 -0.97 -7.52
N ARG A 69 -8.64 -0.46 -6.96
CA ARG A 69 -8.96 0.97 -7.04
C ARG A 69 -7.90 1.83 -6.34
N ALA A 70 -7.37 1.38 -5.20
CA ALA A 70 -6.29 2.05 -4.50
C ALA A 70 -4.98 2.06 -5.32
N TYR A 71 -4.66 0.99 -6.04
CA TYR A 71 -3.56 0.98 -7.02
C TYR A 71 -3.76 2.01 -8.14
N GLY A 72 -4.99 2.19 -8.60
CA GLY A 72 -5.34 3.26 -9.54
C GLY A 72 -5.03 4.64 -8.97
N GLU A 73 -5.40 4.91 -7.71
CA GLU A 73 -5.12 6.18 -7.04
C GLU A 73 -3.61 6.45 -6.89
N ILE A 74 -2.80 5.41 -6.68
CA ILE A 74 -1.33 5.53 -6.66
C ILE A 74 -0.83 6.02 -8.02
N LEU A 75 -1.20 5.34 -9.11
CA LEU A 75 -0.75 5.64 -10.46
C LEU A 75 -1.22 7.02 -10.94
N GLU A 76 -2.47 7.39 -10.64
CA GLU A 76 -3.05 8.71 -10.94
C GLU A 76 -2.27 9.87 -10.29
N GLY A 77 -1.57 9.60 -9.18
CA GLY A 77 -0.76 10.59 -8.47
C GLY A 77 0.68 10.73 -8.94
N ILE A 78 1.13 9.93 -9.93
CA ILE A 78 2.50 9.96 -10.44
C ILE A 78 2.58 10.88 -11.66
N PRO A 79 3.50 11.87 -11.69
CA PRO A 79 3.74 12.70 -12.86
C PRO A 79 4.23 11.91 -14.08
N ASP A 80 3.77 12.31 -15.27
CA ASP A 80 4.28 11.78 -16.53
C ASP A 80 5.72 12.25 -16.82
N GLY A 81 6.43 11.51 -17.68
CA GLY A 81 7.73 11.93 -18.23
C GLY A 81 8.93 11.80 -17.27
N LEU A 82 8.74 11.19 -16.10
CA LEU A 82 9.82 10.92 -15.15
C LEU A 82 10.80 9.86 -15.67
N GLY A 83 12.09 10.05 -15.40
CA GLY A 83 13.08 8.99 -15.57
C GLY A 83 12.81 7.81 -14.64
N TRP A 84 13.32 6.62 -14.96
CA TRP A 84 13.00 5.40 -14.22
C TRP A 84 13.24 5.49 -12.69
N LYS A 85 14.29 6.19 -12.23
CA LYS A 85 14.57 6.38 -10.80
C LYS A 85 13.47 7.18 -10.10
N ASP A 86 13.11 8.30 -10.70
CA ASP A 86 12.09 9.19 -10.13
C ASP A 86 10.70 8.58 -10.23
N ARG A 87 10.44 7.71 -11.23
CA ARG A 87 9.24 6.86 -11.26
C ARG A 87 9.15 5.92 -10.06
N LEU A 88 10.25 5.22 -9.73
CA LEU A 88 10.25 4.30 -8.59
C LEU A 88 10.09 5.04 -7.26
N ARG A 89 10.71 6.22 -7.11
CA ARG A 89 10.48 7.10 -5.94
C ARG A 89 9.04 7.55 -5.83
N ALA A 90 8.47 8.13 -6.91
CA ALA A 90 7.09 8.59 -6.93
C ALA A 90 6.09 7.46 -6.66
N LEU A 91 6.37 6.26 -7.18
CA LEU A 91 5.58 5.06 -6.91
C LEU A 91 5.65 4.66 -5.43
N ALA A 92 6.85 4.67 -4.84
CA ALA A 92 7.02 4.37 -3.42
C ALA A 92 6.24 5.38 -2.56
N ASP A 93 6.44 6.68 -2.79
CA ASP A 93 5.75 7.77 -2.07
C ASP A 93 4.23 7.66 -2.20
N GLY A 94 3.75 7.39 -3.42
CA GLY A 94 2.33 7.17 -3.70
C GLY A 94 1.77 5.97 -2.97
N SER A 95 2.51 4.86 -2.96
CA SER A 95 2.13 3.64 -2.26
C SER A 95 2.02 3.86 -0.76
N LEU A 96 3.00 4.50 -0.14
CA LEU A 96 2.97 4.81 1.30
C LEU A 96 1.81 5.75 1.64
N ARG A 97 1.65 6.84 0.87
CA ARG A 97 0.55 7.79 1.05
C ARG A 97 -0.82 7.14 0.99
N VAL A 98 -1.08 6.33 -0.04
CA VAL A 98 -2.36 5.63 -0.22
C VAL A 98 -2.58 4.57 0.86
N ALA A 99 -1.52 3.86 1.27
CA ALA A 99 -1.61 2.88 2.36
C ALA A 99 -1.96 3.53 3.70
N LEU A 100 -1.37 4.69 4.03
CA LEU A 100 -1.70 5.44 5.24
C LEU A 100 -3.08 6.09 5.18
N LYS A 101 -3.57 6.42 3.97
CA LYS A 101 -4.94 6.88 3.74
C LYS A 101 -5.97 5.77 3.92
N TYR A 102 -5.65 4.52 3.55
CA TYR A 102 -6.54 3.35 3.65
C TYR A 102 -5.88 2.18 4.39
N PRO A 103 -5.53 2.31 5.68
CA PRO A 103 -4.68 1.35 6.37
C PRO A 103 -5.32 -0.04 6.51
N ALA A 104 -6.65 -0.10 6.63
CA ALA A 104 -7.39 -1.36 6.65
C ALA A 104 -7.34 -2.12 5.31
N VAL A 105 -7.24 -1.42 4.18
CA VAL A 105 -7.05 -2.07 2.86
C VAL A 105 -5.62 -2.59 2.78
N ALA A 106 -4.66 -1.69 2.94
CA ALA A 106 -3.25 -1.97 2.71
C ALA A 106 -2.72 -3.11 3.61
N SER A 107 -3.10 -3.14 4.89
CA SER A 107 -2.69 -4.21 5.81
C SER A 107 -3.22 -5.60 5.41
N ILE A 108 -4.40 -5.67 4.80
CA ILE A 108 -5.02 -6.94 4.38
C ILE A 108 -4.50 -7.38 3.00
N THR A 109 -4.24 -6.42 2.10
CA THR A 109 -3.96 -6.72 0.69
C THR A 109 -2.49 -6.69 0.31
N ALA A 110 -1.59 -6.28 1.20
CA ALA A 110 -0.14 -6.28 0.97
C ALA A 110 0.43 -7.64 0.53
N SER A 111 -0.21 -8.76 0.88
CA SER A 111 0.22 -10.11 0.49
C SER A 111 -0.73 -10.78 -0.52
N ARG A 112 -1.47 -10.00 -1.30
CA ARG A 112 -2.52 -10.51 -2.19
C ARG A 112 -2.39 -9.95 -3.60
N THR A 113 -2.55 -10.84 -4.59
CA THR A 113 -2.71 -10.46 -6.00
C THR A 113 -4.18 -10.25 -6.32
N THR A 114 -4.53 -9.07 -6.80
CA THR A 114 -5.89 -8.69 -7.21
C THR A 114 -6.28 -9.27 -8.58
N ARG A 115 -5.32 -9.43 -9.51
CA ARG A 115 -5.52 -9.85 -10.91
C ARG A 115 -6.50 -8.93 -11.66
N ARG A 116 -6.32 -7.62 -11.50
CA ARG A 116 -7.19 -6.58 -12.07
C ARG A 116 -6.38 -5.52 -12.80
N ILE A 117 -7.09 -4.59 -13.45
CA ILE A 117 -6.51 -3.68 -14.43
C ILE A 117 -5.45 -2.75 -13.83
N ASN A 118 -5.63 -2.23 -12.62
CA ASN A 118 -4.66 -1.31 -12.05
C ASN A 118 -3.45 -2.03 -11.47
N GLU A 119 -3.61 -3.25 -10.95
CA GLU A 119 -2.45 -4.09 -10.64
C GLU A 119 -1.65 -4.40 -11.90
N PHE A 120 -2.28 -4.77 -13.02
CA PHE A 120 -1.55 -4.99 -14.27
C PHE A 120 -0.83 -3.73 -14.75
N ARG A 121 -1.46 -2.55 -14.63
CA ARG A 121 -0.79 -1.27 -14.91
C ARG A 121 0.40 -1.02 -13.98
N LEU A 122 0.29 -1.37 -12.70
CA LEU A 122 1.38 -1.25 -11.74
C LEU A 122 2.57 -2.15 -12.11
N VAL A 123 2.28 -3.39 -12.54
CA VAL A 123 3.29 -4.33 -13.03
C VAL A 123 3.99 -3.78 -14.26
N GLU A 124 3.24 -3.33 -15.27
CA GLU A 124 3.79 -2.70 -16.47
C GLU A 124 4.61 -1.44 -16.14
N PHE A 125 4.14 -0.63 -15.18
CA PHE A 125 4.84 0.57 -14.75
C PHE A 125 6.23 0.27 -14.16
N ILE A 126 6.32 -0.73 -13.27
CA ILE A 126 7.59 -1.14 -12.66
C ILE A 126 8.48 -1.82 -13.70
N LEU A 127 7.93 -2.71 -14.53
CA LEU A 127 8.67 -3.36 -15.63
C LEU A 127 9.25 -2.33 -16.59
N GLY A 128 8.48 -1.30 -16.95
CA GLY A 128 8.97 -0.20 -17.79
C GLY A 128 10.09 0.62 -17.14
N ALA A 129 10.13 0.72 -15.80
CA ALA A 129 11.22 1.39 -15.10
C ALA A 129 12.50 0.53 -15.08
N VAL A 130 12.39 -0.77 -14.75
CA VAL A 130 13.58 -1.65 -14.70
C VAL A 130 14.15 -1.94 -16.09
N THR A 131 13.31 -1.99 -17.13
CA THR A 131 13.78 -2.15 -18.51
C THR A 131 14.46 -0.90 -19.05
N GLU A 132 13.95 0.30 -18.73
CA GLU A 132 14.66 1.54 -19.03
C GLU A 132 16.01 1.64 -18.32
N ALA A 133 16.13 1.08 -17.12
CA ALA A 133 17.41 1.00 -16.42
C ALA A 133 18.42 0.08 -17.12
N GLY A 134 17.99 -0.76 -18.08
CA GLY A 134 18.83 -1.67 -18.85
C GLY A 134 18.71 -3.15 -18.46
N LEU A 135 17.74 -3.51 -17.61
CA LEU A 135 17.47 -4.92 -17.28
C LEU A 135 16.54 -5.56 -18.32
N ASP A 136 16.71 -6.85 -18.58
CA ASP A 136 15.83 -7.62 -19.46
C ASP A 136 15.65 -9.06 -18.94
N GLY A 137 14.73 -9.82 -19.54
CA GLY A 137 14.51 -11.24 -19.29
C GLY A 137 14.30 -11.56 -17.81
N ALA A 138 15.09 -12.52 -17.31
CA ALA A 138 14.97 -12.99 -15.93
C ALA A 138 15.31 -11.90 -14.89
N ASP A 139 16.26 -11.02 -15.19
CA ASP A 139 16.62 -9.92 -14.29
C ASP A 139 15.49 -8.89 -14.20
N ALA A 140 14.91 -8.47 -15.34
CA ALA A 140 13.78 -7.55 -15.32
C ALA A 140 12.63 -8.10 -14.47
N ALA A 141 12.28 -9.38 -14.64
CA ALA A 141 11.23 -10.04 -13.86
C ALA A 141 11.58 -10.14 -12.35
N LEU A 142 12.82 -10.50 -12.02
CA LEU A 142 13.29 -10.62 -10.64
C LEU A 142 13.27 -9.27 -9.92
N TYR A 143 13.83 -8.23 -10.55
CA TYR A 143 13.93 -6.91 -9.94
C TYR A 143 12.58 -6.20 -9.88
N TYR A 144 11.68 -6.40 -10.87
CA TYR A 144 10.28 -6.00 -10.72
C TYR A 144 9.67 -6.61 -9.45
N ARG A 145 9.78 -7.94 -9.28
CA ARG A 145 9.19 -8.63 -8.13
C ARG A 145 9.79 -8.15 -6.83
N ALA A 146 11.10 -7.94 -6.77
CA ALA A 146 11.80 -7.42 -5.60
C ALA A 146 11.30 -6.02 -5.21
N VAL A 147 11.14 -5.12 -6.18
CA VAL A 147 10.57 -3.77 -5.94
C VAL A 147 9.14 -3.87 -5.42
N ALA A 148 8.28 -4.63 -6.11
CA ALA A 148 6.88 -4.77 -5.73
C ALA A 148 6.72 -5.35 -4.32
N ASP A 149 7.41 -6.45 -4.02
CA ASP A 149 7.30 -7.13 -2.73
C ASP A 149 7.88 -6.28 -1.60
N ALA A 150 9.00 -5.57 -1.83
CA ALA A 150 9.59 -4.68 -0.83
C ALA A 150 8.68 -3.50 -0.48
N LEU A 151 8.06 -2.88 -1.50
CA LEU A 151 7.09 -1.80 -1.28
C LEU A 151 5.86 -2.33 -0.55
N LEU A 152 5.25 -3.42 -1.03
CA LEU A 152 4.07 -4.02 -0.42
C LEU A 152 4.32 -4.42 1.05
N ALA A 153 5.47 -5.03 1.35
CA ALA A 153 5.84 -5.39 2.72
C ALA A 153 5.93 -4.17 3.63
N TYR A 154 6.61 -3.11 3.18
CA TYR A 154 6.78 -1.91 4.00
C TYR A 154 5.47 -1.15 4.22
N VAL A 155 4.68 -0.94 3.16
CA VAL A 155 3.41 -0.22 3.28
C VAL A 155 2.37 -1.04 4.05
N GLY A 156 2.38 -2.36 3.91
CA GLY A 156 1.55 -3.28 4.71
C GLY A 156 1.90 -3.22 6.20
N GLN A 157 3.20 -3.26 6.54
CA GLN A 157 3.68 -3.09 7.91
C GLN A 157 3.28 -1.71 8.47
N SER A 158 3.48 -0.64 7.71
CA SER A 158 3.15 0.73 8.12
C SER A 158 1.65 0.90 8.35
N ALA A 159 0.83 0.36 7.44
CA ALA A 159 -0.63 0.35 7.58
C ALA A 159 -1.10 -0.45 8.79
N ALA A 160 -0.52 -1.63 9.02
CA ALA A 160 -0.85 -2.45 10.18
C ALA A 160 -0.48 -1.76 11.49
N TYR A 161 0.67 -1.09 11.54
CA TYR A 161 1.10 -0.32 12.71
C TYR A 161 0.11 0.79 13.06
N VAL A 162 -0.39 1.55 12.07
CA VAL A 162 -1.39 2.61 12.27
C VAL A 162 -2.72 2.08 12.85
N LEU A 163 -3.07 0.81 12.58
CA LEU A 163 -4.29 0.19 13.11
C LEU A 163 -4.16 -0.27 14.57
N PHE A 164 -2.96 -0.24 15.16
CA PHE A 164 -2.79 -0.53 16.58
C PHE A 164 -3.40 0.56 17.46
N ALA A 165 -3.89 0.13 18.63
CA ALA A 165 -4.38 1.04 19.67
C ALA A 165 -3.29 2.06 20.03
N PRO A 166 -3.65 3.33 20.32
CA PRO A 166 -2.68 4.38 20.64
C PRO A 166 -1.69 4.00 21.74
N GLU A 167 -2.14 3.25 22.74
CA GLU A 167 -1.33 2.82 23.88
C GLU A 167 -0.23 1.82 23.47
N ILE A 168 -0.52 0.96 22.50
CA ILE A 168 0.46 0.01 21.95
C ILE A 168 1.54 0.77 21.17
N ARG A 169 1.12 1.71 20.30
CA ARG A 169 2.06 2.52 19.52
C ARG A 169 2.96 3.37 20.42
N ALA A 170 2.40 4.01 21.43
CA ALA A 170 3.16 4.78 22.41
C ALA A 170 4.15 3.90 23.20
N GLY A 171 3.77 2.66 23.53
CA GLY A 171 4.66 1.68 24.11
C GLY A 171 5.86 1.39 23.21
N ASP A 172 5.63 1.05 21.94
CA ASP A 172 6.68 0.76 20.96
C ASP A 172 7.62 1.97 20.75
N GLU A 173 7.08 3.18 20.60
CA GLU A 173 7.86 4.41 20.48
C GLU A 173 8.74 4.64 21.73
N SER A 174 8.20 4.37 22.92
CA SER A 174 8.94 4.50 24.19
C SER A 174 10.10 3.51 24.33
N SER A 175 9.95 2.30 23.77
CA SER A 175 11.01 1.27 23.79
C SER A 175 12.26 1.78 23.09
N TRP A 176 12.13 2.29 21.87
CA TRP A 176 13.25 2.88 21.11
C TRP A 176 13.85 4.11 21.82
N ALA A 177 12.99 4.95 22.41
CA ALA A 177 13.43 6.18 23.07
C ALA A 177 14.05 5.97 24.45
N ARG A 178 13.84 4.84 25.13
CA ARG A 178 14.26 4.69 26.54
C ARG A 178 14.92 3.35 26.82
N GLU A 179 14.25 2.25 26.54
CA GLU A 179 14.69 0.92 26.94
C GLU A 179 15.99 0.51 26.25
N TYR A 180 16.12 0.79 24.95
CA TYR A 180 17.35 0.53 24.20
C TYR A 180 18.54 1.31 24.74
N ARG A 181 18.35 2.47 25.39
CA ARG A 181 19.45 3.23 26.00
C ARG A 181 19.89 2.69 27.37
N MET A 182 19.08 1.84 28.00
CA MET A 182 19.32 1.31 29.35
C MET A 182 19.89 -0.11 29.35
N VAL A 183 20.20 -0.67 28.18
CA VAL A 183 20.75 -2.01 28.06
C VAL A 183 22.15 -2.11 28.68
N ASP A 184 22.51 -3.28 29.20
CA ASP A 184 23.85 -3.55 29.73
C ASP A 184 24.91 -3.47 28.60
N PRO A 185 25.85 -2.51 28.63
CA PRO A 185 26.86 -2.34 27.57
C PRO A 185 27.80 -3.54 27.42
N ALA A 186 28.01 -4.33 28.48
CA ALA A 186 28.83 -5.53 28.42
C ALA A 186 28.14 -6.65 27.63
N ARG A 187 26.81 -6.68 27.61
CA ARG A 187 26.00 -7.67 26.88
C ARG A 187 25.57 -7.19 25.50
N PHE A 188 25.31 -5.89 25.36
CA PHE A 188 24.75 -5.29 24.13
C PHE A 188 25.58 -4.08 23.66
N PRO A 189 26.87 -4.26 23.34
CA PRO A 189 27.79 -3.14 23.08
C PRO A 189 27.38 -2.31 21.86
N GLY A 190 26.78 -2.91 20.83
CA GLY A 190 26.32 -2.19 19.64
C GLY A 190 25.16 -1.23 19.94
N ILE A 191 24.19 -1.69 20.75
CA ILE A 191 23.04 -0.87 21.17
C ILE A 191 23.52 0.23 22.12
N ALA A 192 24.35 -0.09 23.11
CA ALA A 192 24.89 0.91 24.02
C ALA A 192 25.70 2.00 23.31
N ARG A 193 26.46 1.63 22.28
CA ARG A 193 27.26 2.57 21.48
C ARG A 193 26.41 3.50 20.61
N LEU A 194 25.28 3.01 20.06
CA LEU A 194 24.44 3.74 19.10
C LEU A 194 23.05 4.12 19.67
N GLY A 195 22.85 4.03 20.98
CA GLY A 195 21.51 4.13 21.58
C GLY A 195 20.84 5.49 21.35
N THR A 196 21.63 6.56 21.20
CA THR A 196 21.10 7.90 20.87
C THR A 196 20.63 7.94 19.43
N GLU A 197 21.47 7.47 18.50
CA GLU A 197 21.23 7.46 17.07
C GLU A 197 20.03 6.55 16.73
N LEU A 198 19.97 5.35 17.33
CA LEU A 198 18.85 4.42 17.17
C LEU A 198 17.51 5.06 17.58
N ALA A 199 17.50 5.87 18.65
CA ALA A 199 16.29 6.57 19.10
C ALA A 199 15.89 7.75 18.20
N GLN A 200 16.77 8.21 17.32
CA GLN A 200 16.54 9.34 16.41
C GLN A 200 16.17 8.91 15.00
N VAL A 201 16.28 7.62 14.67
CA VAL A 201 15.90 7.10 13.34
C VAL A 201 14.41 7.28 13.11
N SER A 202 14.04 8.09 12.12
CA SER A 202 12.64 8.28 11.71
C SER A 202 12.19 7.21 10.73
N ALA A 203 10.88 6.95 10.69
CA ALA A 203 10.28 6.05 9.71
C ALA A 203 10.51 6.54 8.26
N GLU A 204 10.50 7.86 8.06
CA GLU A 204 10.79 8.53 6.78
C GLU A 204 12.22 8.24 6.31
N ALA A 205 13.23 8.42 7.18
CA ALA A 205 14.62 8.13 6.81
C ALA A 205 14.82 6.63 6.48
N VAL A 206 14.16 5.74 7.19
CA VAL A 206 14.18 4.29 6.89
C VAL A 206 13.53 4.00 5.54
N PHE A 207 12.43 4.69 5.22
CA PHE A 207 11.75 4.55 3.94
C PHE A 207 12.63 5.00 2.78
N ASP A 208 13.24 6.18 2.86
CA ASP A 208 14.12 6.72 1.84
C ASP A 208 15.30 5.77 1.56
N VAL A 209 15.96 5.29 2.63
CA VAL A 209 17.07 4.34 2.51
C VAL A 209 16.65 3.06 1.80
N ARG A 210 15.43 2.55 2.05
CA ARG A 210 14.92 1.34 1.39
C ARG A 210 14.67 1.56 -0.09
N VAL A 211 14.08 2.69 -0.45
CA VAL A 211 13.80 3.04 -1.86
C VAL A 211 15.11 3.21 -2.63
N GLU A 212 16.05 3.97 -2.07
CA GLU A 212 17.36 4.17 -2.69
C GLU A 212 18.18 2.88 -2.78
N ALA A 213 18.08 1.98 -1.80
CA ALA A 213 18.76 0.68 -1.86
C ALA A 213 18.25 -0.19 -3.02
N LEU A 214 16.94 -0.18 -3.31
CA LEU A 214 16.38 -0.90 -4.46
C LEU A 214 16.84 -0.29 -5.78
N ILE A 215 16.83 1.04 -5.88
CA ILE A 215 17.30 1.78 -7.06
C ILE A 215 18.78 1.48 -7.31
N ALA A 216 19.62 1.57 -6.28
CA ALA A 216 21.05 1.28 -6.38
C ALA A 216 21.33 -0.17 -6.79
N ALA A 217 20.52 -1.13 -6.31
CA ALA A 217 20.65 -2.53 -6.73
C ALA A 217 20.32 -2.73 -8.22
N ILE A 218 19.30 -2.04 -8.74
CA ILE A 218 18.97 -2.03 -10.17
C ILE A 218 20.12 -1.41 -10.98
N GLU A 219 20.66 -0.26 -10.55
CA GLU A 219 21.79 0.39 -11.22
C GLU A 219 23.02 -0.53 -11.29
N ALA A 220 23.37 -1.14 -10.16
CA ALA A 220 24.52 -2.04 -10.08
C ALA A 220 24.36 -3.26 -10.99
N ARG A 221 23.15 -3.84 -11.05
CA ARG A 221 22.87 -4.98 -11.93
C ARG A 221 22.93 -4.59 -13.40
N ALA A 222 22.37 -3.44 -13.77
CA ALA A 222 22.37 -2.95 -15.15
C ALA A 222 23.77 -2.58 -15.64
N ALA A 223 24.65 -2.09 -14.76
CA ALA A 223 26.05 -1.80 -15.08
C ALA A 223 26.91 -3.08 -15.23
N SER A 224 26.44 -4.23 -14.75
CA SER A 224 27.17 -5.49 -14.80
C SER A 224 26.88 -6.24 -16.10
N PRO A 225 27.90 -6.60 -16.92
CA PRO A 225 27.66 -7.35 -18.15
C PRO A 225 27.00 -8.70 -17.84
N SER A 226 25.89 -9.00 -18.53
CA SER A 226 25.18 -10.27 -18.38
C SER A 226 26.09 -11.43 -18.79
N GLU A 227 26.41 -12.33 -17.86
CA GLU A 227 27.26 -13.51 -18.10
C GLU A 227 26.71 -14.46 -19.19
N ASP A 228 25.44 -14.35 -19.55
CA ASP A 228 24.79 -15.16 -20.59
C ASP A 228 25.24 -14.85 -22.03
N ALA A 229 25.98 -13.75 -22.27
CA ALA A 229 26.53 -13.47 -23.60
C ALA A 229 27.75 -14.34 -23.97
N THR A 230 28.24 -15.20 -23.06
CA THR A 230 29.45 -16.04 -23.29
C THR A 230 29.13 -17.53 -23.51
N ARG A 231 27.85 -17.91 -23.61
CA ARG A 231 27.43 -19.27 -23.96
C ARG A 231 26.66 -19.28 -25.28
N THR A 232 27.37 -19.02 -26.38
CA THR A 232 26.97 -19.42 -27.74
C THR A 232 28.22 -19.85 -28.47
#